data_AF-A0A0M9ACJ6-F1
#
_entry.id   AF-A0A0M9ACJ6-F1
#
_cell.length_a   1.000
_cell.length_b   1.000
_cell.length_c   1.000
_cell.angle_alpha   90.00
_cell.angle_beta   90.00
_cell.angle_gamma   90.00
#
_symmetry.space_group_name_H-M   'P 1'
#
loop_
_entity.id
_entity.type
_entity.pdbx_description
1 polymer ?
#
loop_
_entity_poly.entity_id
_entity_poly.type
_entity_poly.pdbx_seq_one_letter_code
_entity_poly.pdbx_strand_id
1 'polypeptide(L)'
;MVRMLLLPSLGPFHILHPRYNAATVLAILERARPEVLYLASLSPEALETGRWREEDPLLFHVLPWAEERGVPVVALDREAHLKGEAEVFREALAQHSLGKPHLERMAAFDQALLELLKRPLTLEALTSGEFLEKIREIYEGFAQAFGEGPATGFRKRRMAQVAEALRGKEGAVLAEVLDYPFLAEAFPGALPKPHEPTEAERERALLDRAWQLREEDDWAGLLEGLFAIGSPEALYLAAQIYLAAGEWREALGLMEEVFRMDFGRPEYLPGYVLARFGQLLDLAGERERALRAYKGVLALSWAPEEARAMAQVGLRTPFRLGHLS
;
A
#
# COMPACT_ATOMS: atom_id res chain seq x y z
N MET A 1 -10.94 2.45 28.10
CA MET A 1 -11.60 1.66 27.05
C MET A 1 -11.86 2.57 25.87
N VAL A 2 -11.38 2.19 24.69
CA VAL A 2 -11.65 2.90 23.44
C VAL A 2 -12.98 2.41 22.91
N ARG A 3 -13.99 3.28 22.91
CA ARG A 3 -15.35 2.92 22.49
C ARG A 3 -15.38 2.43 21.03
N MET A 4 -14.64 3.10 20.14
CA MET A 4 -14.27 2.67 18.79
C MET A 4 -13.32 3.72 18.20
N LEU A 5 -12.35 3.31 17.38
CA LEU A 5 -11.45 4.20 16.65
C LEU A 5 -11.49 3.87 15.17
N LEU A 6 -11.85 4.82 14.31
CA LEU A 6 -11.91 4.64 12.86
C LEU A 6 -10.71 5.31 12.20
N LEU A 7 -9.97 4.59 11.35
CA LEU A 7 -8.79 5.07 10.66
C LEU A 7 -8.90 4.80 9.15
N PRO A 8 -8.61 5.80 8.29
CA PRO A 8 -8.59 5.59 6.85
C PRO A 8 -7.31 4.88 6.40
N SER A 9 -7.43 3.90 5.52
CA SER A 9 -6.33 3.39 4.70
C SER A 9 -6.35 4.08 3.33
N LEU A 10 -5.21 4.61 2.91
CA LEU A 10 -5.00 5.18 1.59
C LEU A 10 -4.56 4.12 0.58
N GLY A 11 -4.47 2.84 0.99
CA GLY A 11 -3.94 1.77 0.16
C GLY A 11 -2.53 2.11 -0.32
N PRO A 12 -2.22 1.91 -1.61
CA PRO A 12 -0.92 2.25 -2.19
C PRO A 12 -0.53 3.73 -2.03
N PHE A 13 -1.48 4.64 -1.81
CA PHE A 13 -1.19 6.08 -1.71
C PHE A 13 -0.53 6.48 -0.39
N HIS A 14 -0.49 5.62 0.64
CA HIS A 14 0.19 5.94 1.91
C HIS A 14 1.62 6.45 1.71
N ILE A 15 2.33 5.88 0.73
CA ILE A 15 3.71 6.25 0.38
C ILE A 15 3.86 7.72 -0.05
N LEU A 16 2.79 8.35 -0.54
CA LEU A 16 2.82 9.75 -1.00
C LEU A 16 2.71 10.75 0.15
N HIS A 17 2.38 10.30 1.37
CA HIS A 17 1.95 11.19 2.45
C HIS A 17 2.87 11.10 3.66
N PRO A 18 3.90 11.97 3.75
CA PRO A 18 4.85 11.96 4.86
C PRO A 18 4.19 12.29 6.21
N ARG A 19 2.96 12.81 6.20
CA ARG A 19 2.18 13.20 7.39
C ARG A 19 1.00 12.25 7.67
N TYR A 20 0.88 11.16 6.91
CA TYR A 20 -0.09 10.10 7.14
C TYR A 20 0.37 8.78 6.47
N ASN A 21 1.49 8.24 6.96
CA ASN A 21 2.08 6.99 6.47
C ASN A 21 1.78 5.81 7.40
N ALA A 22 2.34 4.64 7.10
CA ALA A 22 2.12 3.44 7.90
C ALA A 22 2.52 3.62 9.37
N ALA A 23 3.62 4.33 9.65
CA ALA A 23 4.06 4.58 11.02
C ALA A 23 3.10 5.51 11.78
N THR A 24 2.42 6.45 11.09
CA THR A 24 1.37 7.28 11.70
C THR A 24 0.22 6.40 12.18
N VAL A 25 -0.24 5.46 11.36
CA VAL A 25 -1.30 4.51 11.72
C VAL A 25 -0.89 3.68 12.93
N LEU A 26 0.33 3.12 12.92
CA LEU A 26 0.85 2.33 14.03
C LEU A 26 0.95 3.14 15.33
N ALA A 27 1.44 4.38 15.28
CA ALA A 27 1.54 5.24 16.46
C ALA A 27 0.17 5.53 17.09
N ILE A 28 -0.85 5.73 16.25
CA ILE A 28 -2.23 5.95 16.72
C ILE A 28 -2.79 4.68 17.35
N LEU A 29 -2.60 3.51 16.71
CA LEU A 29 -3.03 2.23 17.24
C LEU A 29 -2.34 1.89 18.57
N GLU A 30 -1.04 2.14 18.68
CA GLU A 30 -0.24 1.94 19.88
C GLU A 30 -0.77 2.76 21.07
N ARG A 31 -1.13 4.04 20.80
CA ARG A 31 -1.74 4.92 21.81
C ARG A 31 -3.16 4.47 22.18
N ALA A 32 -3.92 3.97 21.22
CA ALA A 32 -5.30 3.55 21.43
C ALA A 32 -5.41 2.23 22.18
N ARG A 33 -4.43 1.32 22.04
CA ARG A 33 -4.44 -0.04 22.61
C ARG A 33 -5.77 -0.77 22.37
N PRO A 34 -6.18 -0.93 21.10
CA PRO A 34 -7.44 -1.59 20.79
C PRO A 34 -7.40 -3.06 21.20
N GLU A 35 -8.53 -3.57 21.69
CA GLU A 35 -8.67 -4.99 22.02
C GLU A 35 -8.84 -5.86 20.77
N VAL A 36 -9.32 -5.28 19.67
CA VAL A 36 -9.51 -5.93 18.37
C VAL A 36 -9.24 -4.91 17.26
N LEU A 37 -8.62 -5.36 16.18
CA LEU A 37 -8.49 -4.61 14.94
C LEU A 37 -9.45 -5.16 13.88
N TYR A 38 -10.35 -4.32 13.39
CA TYR A 38 -11.29 -4.65 12.33
C TYR A 38 -10.80 -4.11 10.99
N LEU A 39 -10.77 -4.97 9.96
CA LEU A 39 -10.50 -4.57 8.58
C LEU A 39 -11.85 -4.46 7.85
N ALA A 40 -12.35 -3.23 7.75
CA ALA A 40 -13.70 -2.95 7.26
C ALA A 40 -13.87 -3.24 5.76
N SER A 41 -12.83 -3.00 4.97
CA SER A 41 -12.86 -3.12 3.50
C SER A 41 -12.29 -4.43 2.96
N LEU A 42 -11.82 -5.32 3.85
CA LEU A 42 -11.20 -6.59 3.50
C LEU A 42 -12.14 -7.76 3.83
N SER A 43 -12.16 -8.80 2.98
CA SER A 43 -12.91 -10.02 3.26
C SER A 43 -12.13 -11.01 4.12
N PRO A 44 -12.82 -11.90 4.86
CA PRO A 44 -12.18 -13.00 5.57
C PRO A 44 -11.32 -13.88 4.66
N GLU A 45 -11.81 -14.22 3.46
CA GLU A 45 -11.05 -15.01 2.48
C GLU A 45 -9.76 -14.29 2.05
N ALA A 46 -9.82 -12.97 1.77
CA ALA A 46 -8.64 -12.21 1.36
C ALA A 46 -7.60 -12.11 2.48
N LEU A 47 -8.03 -12.03 3.74
CA LEU A 47 -7.15 -12.07 4.90
C LEU A 47 -6.47 -13.43 5.04
N GLU A 48 -7.23 -14.52 4.98
CA GLU A 48 -6.74 -15.90 5.14
C GLU A 48 -5.80 -16.32 4.00
N THR A 49 -6.17 -16.00 2.75
CA THR A 49 -5.40 -16.37 1.56
C THR A 49 -4.24 -15.42 1.28
N GLY A 50 -4.20 -14.27 1.95
CA GLY A 50 -3.13 -13.29 1.79
C GLY A 50 -3.24 -12.42 0.54
N ARG A 51 -4.41 -12.34 -0.11
CA ARG A 51 -4.64 -11.47 -1.28
C ARG A 51 -4.43 -9.98 -0.99
N TRP A 52 -4.59 -9.59 0.27
CA TRP A 52 -4.34 -8.24 0.76
C TRP A 52 -2.94 -7.70 0.41
N ARG A 53 -1.95 -8.57 0.20
CA ARG A 53 -0.56 -8.20 -0.12
C ARG A 53 -0.41 -7.40 -1.41
N GLU A 54 -1.35 -7.56 -2.34
CA GLU A 54 -1.39 -6.82 -3.62
C GLU A 54 -2.34 -5.61 -3.57
N GLU A 55 -3.15 -5.48 -2.50
CA GLU A 55 -4.22 -4.48 -2.41
C GLU A 55 -3.85 -3.31 -1.49
N ASP A 56 -3.28 -3.59 -0.30
CA ASP A 56 -3.02 -2.56 0.71
C ASP A 56 -1.66 -2.73 1.40
N PRO A 57 -0.64 -1.97 0.94
CA PRO A 57 0.69 -2.02 1.54
C PRO A 57 0.74 -1.66 3.03
N LEU A 58 -0.25 -0.94 3.57
CA LEU A 58 -0.33 -0.65 5.00
C LEU A 58 -0.33 -1.94 5.84
N LEU A 59 -0.93 -3.00 5.32
CA LEU A 59 -1.11 -4.25 6.05
C LEU A 59 0.22 -5.02 6.27
N PHE A 60 1.26 -4.75 5.47
CA PHE A 60 2.61 -5.25 5.75
C PHE A 60 3.19 -4.72 7.06
N HIS A 61 2.64 -3.64 7.61
CA HIS A 61 3.06 -3.04 8.86
C HIS A 61 2.05 -3.31 9.97
N VAL A 62 0.76 -3.20 9.67
CA VAL A 62 -0.31 -3.35 10.66
C VAL A 62 -0.48 -4.80 11.14
N LEU A 63 -0.40 -5.79 10.24
CA LEU A 63 -0.61 -7.19 10.64
C LEU A 63 0.52 -7.71 11.56
N PRO A 64 1.82 -7.48 11.25
CA PRO A 64 2.89 -7.82 12.19
C PRO A 64 2.77 -7.09 13.53
N TRP A 65 2.42 -5.79 13.52
CA TRP A 65 2.18 -5.05 14.76
C TRP A 65 1.06 -5.70 15.60
N ALA A 66 -0.06 -6.09 14.98
CA ALA A 66 -1.17 -6.72 15.67
C ALA A 66 -0.77 -8.09 16.24
N GLU A 67 -0.03 -8.89 15.48
CA GLU A 67 0.51 -10.18 15.91
C GLU A 67 1.44 -10.02 17.12
N GLU A 68 2.42 -9.12 17.05
CA GLU A 68 3.37 -8.84 18.13
C GLU A 68 2.69 -8.39 19.43
N ARG A 69 1.55 -7.70 19.32
CA ARG A 69 0.79 -7.21 20.48
C ARG A 69 -0.35 -8.12 20.90
N GLY A 70 -0.53 -9.26 20.24
CA GLY A 70 -1.62 -10.19 20.50
C GLY A 70 -3.00 -9.57 20.27
N VAL A 71 -3.10 -8.57 19.40
CA VAL A 71 -4.37 -7.93 19.01
C VAL A 71 -5.01 -8.78 17.91
N PRO A 72 -6.19 -9.38 18.15
CA PRO A 72 -6.90 -10.12 17.12
C PRO A 72 -7.29 -9.22 15.94
N VAL A 73 -7.10 -9.74 14.73
CA VAL A 73 -7.49 -9.05 13.48
C VAL A 73 -8.70 -9.74 12.87
N VAL A 74 -9.74 -8.98 12.54
CA VAL A 74 -11.00 -9.49 12.01
C VAL A 74 -11.41 -8.72 10.75
N ALA A 75 -11.43 -9.41 9.62
CA ALA A 75 -11.98 -8.88 8.37
C ALA A 75 -13.52 -8.93 8.38
N LEU A 76 -14.17 -7.85 7.92
CA LEU A 76 -15.63 -7.69 8.05
C LEU A 76 -16.39 -7.67 6.72
N ASP A 77 -15.71 -7.50 5.59
CA ASP A 77 -16.39 -7.30 4.32
C ASP A 77 -16.82 -8.63 3.68
N ARG A 78 -18.10 -8.98 3.86
CA ARG A 78 -18.69 -10.20 3.28
C ARG A 78 -19.00 -10.06 1.80
N GLU A 79 -19.04 -8.85 1.26
CA GLU A 79 -19.33 -8.60 -0.15
C GLU A 79 -18.16 -7.95 -0.89
N ALA A 80 -16.92 -8.20 -0.45
CA ALA A 80 -15.72 -7.69 -1.12
C ALA A 80 -15.62 -8.14 -2.59
N HIS A 81 -16.21 -9.28 -2.94
CA HIS A 81 -16.28 -9.79 -4.32
C HIS A 81 -16.89 -8.78 -5.31
N LEU A 82 -17.76 -7.88 -4.84
CA LEU A 82 -18.37 -6.84 -5.67
C LEU A 82 -17.35 -5.83 -6.20
N LYS A 83 -16.19 -5.66 -5.54
CA LYS A 83 -15.07 -4.86 -6.08
C LYS A 83 -14.55 -5.48 -7.37
N GLY A 84 -14.29 -6.80 -7.35
CA GLY A 84 -13.84 -7.54 -8.53
C GLY A 84 -14.89 -7.58 -9.63
N GLU A 85 -16.17 -7.73 -9.30
CA GLU A 85 -17.26 -7.61 -10.29
C GLU A 85 -17.32 -6.23 -10.95
N ALA A 86 -17.03 -5.16 -10.18
CA ALA A 86 -16.94 -3.80 -10.72
C ALA A 86 -15.80 -3.67 -11.74
N GLU A 87 -14.65 -4.27 -11.47
CA GLU A 87 -13.48 -4.29 -12.37
C GLU A 87 -13.79 -5.09 -13.65
N VAL A 88 -14.31 -6.31 -13.52
CA VAL A 88 -14.73 -7.15 -14.66
C VAL A 88 -15.77 -6.42 -15.52
N PHE A 89 -16.72 -5.72 -14.90
CA PHE A 89 -17.69 -4.92 -15.63
C PHE A 89 -17.03 -3.78 -16.42
N ARG A 90 -16.04 -3.09 -15.83
CA ARG A 90 -15.27 -2.04 -16.52
C ARG A 90 -14.50 -2.59 -17.72
N GLU A 91 -13.87 -3.76 -17.56
CA GLU A 91 -13.17 -4.44 -18.65
C GLU A 91 -14.12 -4.83 -19.78
N ALA A 92 -15.29 -5.40 -19.45
CA ALA A 92 -16.31 -5.74 -20.42
C ALA A 92 -16.86 -4.49 -21.15
N LEU A 93 -17.04 -3.39 -20.43
CA LEU A 93 -17.47 -2.11 -21.00
C LEU A 93 -16.44 -1.55 -21.98
N ALA A 94 -15.14 -1.72 -21.71
CA ALA A 94 -14.05 -1.29 -22.60
C ALA A 94 -14.01 -2.04 -23.93
N GLN A 95 -14.53 -3.26 -23.97
CA GLN A 95 -14.62 -4.05 -25.19
C GLN A 95 -15.85 -3.69 -26.03
N HIS A 96 -16.81 -2.94 -25.48
CA HIS A 96 -18.06 -2.60 -26.17
C HIS A 96 -17.99 -1.23 -26.87
N SER A 97 -18.46 -1.14 -28.11
CA SER A 97 -18.41 0.08 -28.93
C SER A 97 -19.15 1.28 -28.33
N LEU A 98 -20.25 1.02 -27.61
CA LEU A 98 -21.01 2.04 -26.86
C LEU A 98 -20.41 2.36 -25.48
N GLY A 99 -19.38 1.62 -25.03
CA GLY A 99 -18.79 1.81 -23.71
C GLY A 99 -17.82 2.98 -23.61
N LYS A 100 -17.27 3.45 -24.74
CA LYS A 100 -16.26 4.51 -24.75
C LYS A 100 -16.71 5.84 -24.10
N PRO A 101 -17.90 6.41 -24.42
CA PRO A 101 -18.36 7.64 -23.76
C PRO A 101 -18.61 7.46 -22.25
N HIS A 102 -18.95 6.25 -21.83
CA HIS A 102 -19.13 5.90 -20.43
C HIS A 102 -17.78 5.87 -19.71
N LEU A 103 -16.77 5.21 -20.28
CA LEU A 103 -15.42 5.15 -19.72
C LEU A 103 -14.73 6.52 -19.67
N GLU A 104 -14.94 7.39 -20.66
CA GLU A 104 -14.42 8.76 -20.63
C GLU A 104 -14.98 9.57 -19.45
N ARG A 105 -16.26 9.38 -19.11
CA ARG A 105 -16.87 9.99 -17.91
C ARG A 105 -16.32 9.37 -16.62
N MET A 106 -16.08 8.07 -16.58
CA MET A 106 -15.44 7.41 -15.43
C MET A 106 -14.04 7.96 -15.18
N ALA A 107 -13.25 8.11 -16.25
CA ALA A 107 -11.89 8.62 -16.18
C ALA A 107 -11.82 10.03 -15.56
N ALA A 108 -12.83 10.88 -15.77
CA ALA A 108 -12.89 12.20 -15.13
C ALA A 108 -13.04 12.11 -13.60
N PHE A 109 -13.85 11.16 -13.11
CA PHE A 109 -14.00 10.93 -11.68
C PHE A 109 -12.79 10.23 -11.07
N ASP A 110 -12.21 9.25 -11.77
CA ASP A 110 -10.96 8.61 -11.36
C ASP A 110 -9.84 9.66 -11.27
N GLN A 111 -9.74 10.57 -12.25
CA GLN A 111 -8.79 11.68 -12.20
C GLN A 111 -9.07 12.62 -11.03
N ALA A 112 -10.33 12.99 -10.78
CA ALA A 112 -10.69 13.84 -9.64
C ALA A 112 -10.32 13.19 -8.30
N LEU A 113 -10.52 11.88 -8.16
CA LEU A 113 -10.09 11.11 -7.00
C LEU A 113 -8.56 11.08 -6.88
N LEU A 114 -7.86 10.80 -7.97
CA LEU A 114 -6.40 10.79 -7.99
C LEU A 114 -5.81 12.16 -7.62
N GLU A 115 -6.36 13.26 -8.15
CA GLU A 115 -5.95 14.62 -7.79
C GLU A 115 -6.22 14.94 -6.33
N LEU A 116 -7.31 14.43 -5.75
CA LEU A 116 -7.60 14.58 -4.33
C LEU A 116 -6.61 13.80 -3.48
N LEU A 117 -6.33 12.54 -3.84
CA LEU A 117 -5.42 11.65 -3.11
C LEU A 117 -3.95 12.01 -3.30
N LYS A 118 -3.56 12.74 -4.35
CA LYS A 118 -2.18 13.21 -4.55
C LYS A 118 -1.83 14.48 -3.78
N ARG A 119 -2.82 15.17 -3.22
CA ARG A 119 -2.56 16.35 -2.37
C ARG A 119 -1.82 15.92 -1.09
N PRO A 120 -1.05 16.81 -0.45
CA PRO A 120 -0.53 16.52 0.88
C PRO A 120 -1.68 16.26 1.86
N LEU A 121 -1.78 15.02 2.37
CA LEU A 121 -2.81 14.60 3.29
C LEU A 121 -2.22 14.41 4.70
N THR A 122 -2.97 14.90 5.69
CA THR A 122 -2.76 14.63 7.12
C THR A 122 -3.98 13.92 7.69
N LEU A 123 -3.88 13.38 8.90
CA LEU A 123 -5.02 12.79 9.60
C LEU A 123 -6.17 13.78 9.77
N GLU A 124 -5.87 15.03 10.12
CA GLU A 124 -6.86 16.10 10.29
C GLU A 124 -7.57 16.42 8.97
N ALA A 125 -6.82 16.46 7.87
CA ALA A 125 -7.41 16.66 6.55
C ALA A 125 -8.35 15.49 6.17
N LEU A 126 -7.92 14.25 6.39
CA LEU A 126 -8.70 13.04 6.06
C LEU A 126 -9.99 12.88 6.86
N THR A 127 -10.03 13.48 8.06
CA THR A 127 -11.18 13.46 8.97
C THR A 127 -12.05 14.71 8.85
N SER A 128 -11.63 15.69 8.06
CA SER A 128 -12.35 16.95 7.88
C SER A 128 -13.67 16.73 7.14
N GLY A 129 -14.69 17.53 7.49
CA GLY A 129 -15.97 17.54 6.78
C GLY A 129 -15.80 17.81 5.28
N GLU A 130 -14.90 18.72 4.92
CA GLU A 130 -14.59 19.07 3.52
C GLU A 130 -14.07 17.87 2.73
N PHE A 131 -13.10 17.13 3.26
CA PHE A 131 -12.55 15.95 2.58
C PHE A 131 -13.62 14.85 2.43
N LEU A 132 -14.38 14.58 3.50
CA LEU A 132 -15.45 13.58 3.48
C LEU A 132 -16.55 13.94 2.49
N GLU A 133 -16.93 15.22 2.41
CA GLU A 133 -17.87 15.74 1.41
C GLU A 133 -17.32 15.56 0.00
N LYS A 134 -16.05 15.88 -0.24
CA LYS A 134 -15.43 15.73 -1.57
C LYS A 134 -15.42 14.28 -2.06
N ILE A 135 -15.09 13.33 -1.19
CA ILE A 135 -15.14 11.90 -1.55
C ILE A 135 -16.58 11.47 -1.88
N ARG A 136 -17.57 11.93 -1.09
CA ARG A 136 -18.99 11.65 -1.35
C ARG A 136 -19.44 12.23 -2.69
N GLU A 137 -19.11 13.47 -3.01
CA GLU A 137 -19.45 14.11 -4.29
C GLU A 137 -18.90 13.31 -5.48
N ILE A 138 -17.64 12.87 -5.40
CA ILE A 138 -17.01 12.06 -6.45
C ILE A 138 -17.77 10.73 -6.62
N TYR A 139 -18.11 10.08 -5.51
CA TYR A 139 -18.86 8.82 -5.53
C TYR A 139 -20.30 8.97 -6.02
N GLU A 140 -21.01 10.01 -5.61
CA GLU A 140 -22.37 10.31 -6.08
C GLU A 140 -22.38 10.62 -7.57
N GLY A 141 -21.36 11.33 -8.06
CA GLY A 141 -21.16 11.55 -9.50
C GLY A 141 -21.01 10.24 -10.27
N PHE A 142 -20.25 9.28 -9.74
CA PHE A 142 -20.18 7.92 -10.28
C PHE A 142 -21.55 7.25 -10.27
N ALA A 143 -22.25 7.21 -9.13
CA ALA A 143 -23.55 6.56 -9.02
C ALA A 143 -24.61 7.15 -9.96
N GLN A 144 -24.64 8.48 -10.13
CA GLN A 144 -25.55 9.15 -11.07
C GLN A 144 -25.22 8.83 -12.53
N ALA A 145 -23.94 8.72 -12.88
CA ALA A 145 -23.51 8.49 -14.25
C ALA A 145 -23.68 7.04 -14.74
N PHE A 146 -23.66 6.06 -13.82
CA PHE A 146 -23.66 4.62 -14.15
C PHE A 146 -24.82 3.83 -13.51
N GLY A 147 -25.67 4.49 -12.71
CA GLY A 147 -26.77 3.87 -12.00
C GLY A 147 -26.33 3.09 -10.75
N GLU A 148 -27.28 2.42 -10.10
CA GLU A 148 -26.96 1.46 -9.05
C GLU A 148 -26.70 0.08 -9.71
N GLY A 149 -25.46 -0.40 -9.62
CA GLY A 149 -25.05 -1.66 -10.23
C GLY A 149 -23.69 -2.11 -9.70
N PRO A 150 -23.11 -3.18 -10.27
CA PRO A 150 -21.81 -3.71 -9.85
C PRO A 150 -20.71 -2.63 -9.86
N ALA A 151 -20.84 -1.60 -10.71
CA ALA A 151 -19.86 -0.53 -10.81
C ALA A 151 -19.92 0.54 -9.69
N THR A 152 -21.08 0.81 -9.08
CA THR A 152 -21.32 2.14 -8.46
C THR A 152 -22.32 2.18 -7.29
N GLY A 153 -22.94 1.06 -6.88
CA GLY A 153 -23.89 1.03 -5.76
C GLY A 153 -23.47 0.19 -4.55
N PHE A 154 -22.42 -0.62 -4.69
CA PHE A 154 -22.10 -1.68 -3.72
C PHE A 154 -21.42 -1.17 -2.44
N ARG A 155 -20.73 -0.02 -2.47
CA ARG A 155 -19.97 0.50 -1.30
C ARG A 155 -20.89 0.86 -0.14
N LYS A 156 -21.96 1.62 -0.41
CA LYS A 156 -22.94 2.01 0.63
C LYS A 156 -23.56 0.77 1.29
N ARG A 157 -23.92 -0.25 0.49
CA ARG A 157 -24.49 -1.50 0.99
C ARG A 157 -23.48 -2.30 1.83
N ARG A 158 -22.25 -2.48 1.32
CA ARG A 158 -21.15 -3.14 2.05
C ARG A 158 -20.90 -2.47 3.38
N MET A 159 -20.73 -1.15 3.36
CA MET A 159 -20.41 -0.40 4.58
C MET A 159 -21.58 -0.33 5.57
N ALA A 160 -22.82 -0.38 5.12
CA ALA A 160 -23.97 -0.54 6.02
C ALA A 160 -23.94 -1.91 6.76
N GLN A 161 -23.58 -2.99 6.08
CA GLN A 161 -23.43 -4.30 6.71
C GLN A 161 -22.26 -4.34 7.69
N VAL A 162 -21.13 -3.73 7.33
CA VAL A 162 -19.97 -3.59 8.20
C VAL A 162 -20.33 -2.77 9.45
N ALA A 163 -21.05 -1.66 9.28
CA ALA A 163 -21.50 -0.83 10.39
C ALA A 163 -22.45 -1.59 11.33
N GLU A 164 -23.38 -2.39 10.80
CA GLU A 164 -24.22 -3.26 11.63
C GLU A 164 -23.38 -4.29 12.40
N ALA A 165 -22.38 -4.90 11.74
CA ALA A 165 -21.47 -5.86 12.36
C ALA A 165 -20.56 -5.24 13.44
N LEU A 166 -20.34 -3.91 13.40
CA LEU A 166 -19.56 -3.15 14.38
C LEU A 166 -20.41 -2.61 15.54
N ARG A 167 -21.75 -2.59 15.43
CA ARG A 167 -22.61 -1.99 16.45
C ARG A 167 -22.39 -2.65 17.82
N GLY A 168 -22.09 -1.81 18.82
CA GLY A 168 -21.86 -2.26 20.20
C GLY A 168 -20.51 -2.94 20.43
N LYS A 169 -19.62 -3.00 19.43
CA LYS A 169 -18.25 -3.49 19.59
C LYS A 169 -17.30 -2.36 19.96
N GLU A 170 -16.17 -2.73 20.53
CA GLU A 170 -15.04 -1.85 20.84
C GLU A 170 -13.81 -2.29 20.05
N GLY A 171 -12.88 -1.35 19.79
CA GLY A 171 -11.66 -1.63 19.03
C GLY A 171 -11.30 -0.56 18.01
N ALA A 172 -10.33 -0.88 17.15
CA ALA A 172 -9.92 -0.04 16.03
C ALA A 172 -10.47 -0.61 14.72
N VAL A 173 -10.79 0.26 13.78
CA VAL A 173 -11.34 -0.08 12.46
C VAL A 173 -10.48 0.60 11.41
N LEU A 174 -9.90 -0.19 10.51
CA LEU A 174 -9.24 0.31 9.29
C LEU A 174 -10.19 0.15 8.11
N ALA A 175 -10.42 1.23 7.39
CA ALA A 175 -11.30 1.26 6.22
C ALA A 175 -10.61 1.95 5.05
N GLU A 176 -10.73 1.43 3.84
CA GLU A 176 -10.24 2.10 2.63
C GLU A 176 -10.85 3.50 2.51
N VAL A 177 -10.08 4.45 1.97
CA VAL A 177 -10.46 5.86 1.87
C VAL A 177 -11.81 6.08 1.17
N LEU A 178 -12.19 5.21 0.25
CA LEU A 178 -13.47 5.27 -0.46
C LEU A 178 -14.65 4.70 0.34
N ASP A 179 -14.37 3.81 1.27
CA ASP A 179 -15.35 3.18 2.16
C ASP A 179 -15.48 3.97 3.48
N TYR A 180 -14.44 4.72 3.85
CA TYR A 180 -14.31 5.49 5.08
C TYR A 180 -15.45 6.49 5.35
N PRO A 181 -15.94 7.30 4.39
CA PRO A 181 -17.00 8.27 4.67
C PRO A 181 -18.31 7.65 5.16
N PHE A 182 -18.65 6.44 4.69
CA PHE A 182 -19.87 5.74 5.12
C PHE A 182 -19.78 5.28 6.57
N LEU A 183 -18.59 4.86 7.00
CA LEU A 183 -18.35 4.47 8.40
C LEU A 183 -18.19 5.69 9.31
N ALA A 184 -17.58 6.77 8.82
CA ALA A 184 -17.47 8.04 9.54
C ALA A 184 -18.87 8.62 9.86
N GLU A 185 -19.83 8.49 8.95
CA GLU A 185 -21.23 8.88 9.16
C GLU A 185 -21.92 7.98 10.21
N ALA A 186 -21.68 6.67 10.17
CA ALA A 186 -22.27 5.72 11.13
C ALA A 186 -21.67 5.85 12.55
N PHE A 187 -20.41 6.27 12.65
CA PHE A 187 -19.65 6.36 13.90
C PHE A 187 -18.93 7.71 14.06
N PRO A 188 -19.65 8.84 14.14
CA PRO A 188 -19.03 10.17 14.20
C PRO A 188 -18.14 10.38 15.44
N GLY A 189 -18.44 9.66 16.54
CA GLY A 189 -17.62 9.68 17.75
C GLY A 189 -16.37 8.80 17.71
N ALA A 190 -16.16 8.03 16.64
CA ALA A 190 -15.00 7.15 16.47
C ALA A 190 -13.86 7.81 15.66
N LEU A 191 -14.07 9.03 15.16
CA LEU A 191 -13.05 9.75 14.40
C LEU A 191 -11.79 9.98 15.25
N PRO A 192 -10.59 9.82 14.67
CA PRO A 192 -9.35 9.92 15.39
C PRO A 192 -9.09 11.37 15.79
N LYS A 193 -8.47 11.54 16.96
CA LYS A 193 -8.01 12.86 17.41
C LYS A 193 -6.76 13.29 16.63
N PRO A 194 -6.45 14.59 16.57
CA PRO A 194 -5.20 15.09 16.01
C PRO A 194 -3.98 14.33 16.52
N HIS A 195 -2.98 14.21 15.66
CA HIS A 195 -1.80 13.40 15.92
C HIS A 195 -0.51 14.21 15.75
N GLU A 196 0.38 14.09 16.74
CA GLU A 196 1.70 14.69 16.68
C GLU A 196 2.67 13.70 16.04
N PRO A 197 3.40 14.11 14.98
CA PRO A 197 4.32 13.21 14.29
C PRO A 197 5.43 12.70 15.20
N THR A 198 5.75 11.43 15.03
CA THR A 198 6.85 10.74 15.71
C THR A 198 8.11 10.65 14.85
N GLU A 199 9.23 10.27 15.45
CA GLU A 199 10.47 10.00 14.70
C GLU A 199 10.29 8.81 13.73
N ALA A 200 9.56 7.77 14.15
CA ALA A 200 9.25 6.63 13.28
C ALA A 200 8.46 7.04 12.03
N GLU A 201 7.59 8.04 12.13
CA GLU A 201 6.90 8.62 10.97
C GLU A 201 7.85 9.35 10.04
N ARG A 202 8.85 10.05 10.58
CA ARG A 202 9.88 10.72 9.80
C ARG A 202 10.75 9.71 9.05
N GLU A 203 11.18 8.64 9.72
CA GLU A 203 11.96 7.57 9.11
C GLU A 203 11.17 6.86 8.00
N ARG A 204 9.90 6.49 8.27
CA ARG A 204 9.03 5.87 7.25
C ARG A 204 8.81 6.80 6.06
N ALA A 205 8.60 8.09 6.30
CA ALA A 205 8.46 9.09 5.22
C ALA A 205 9.71 9.16 4.33
N LEU A 206 10.91 9.01 4.91
CA LEU A 206 12.15 8.96 4.15
C LEU A 206 12.23 7.70 3.27
N LEU A 207 11.91 6.53 3.83
CA LEU A 207 11.86 5.27 3.08
C LEU A 207 10.82 5.35 1.95
N ASP A 208 9.63 5.89 2.25
CA ASP A 208 8.55 6.08 1.28
C ASP A 208 8.95 7.02 0.14
N ARG A 209 9.71 8.09 0.44
CA ARG A 209 10.23 8.97 -0.59
C ARG A 209 11.28 8.27 -1.46
N ALA A 210 12.19 7.51 -0.84
CA ALA A 210 13.22 6.79 -1.57
C ALA A 210 12.65 5.66 -2.45
N TRP A 211 11.54 5.03 -2.04
CA TRP A 211 10.81 4.07 -2.88
C TRP A 211 10.22 4.70 -4.15
N GLN A 212 9.79 5.96 -4.08
CA GLN A 212 9.28 6.68 -5.26
C GLN A 212 10.38 7.05 -6.26
N LEU A 213 11.62 7.20 -5.78
CA LEU A 213 12.83 7.45 -6.55
C LEU A 213 12.63 8.47 -7.68
N ARG A 214 12.37 9.73 -7.32
CA ARG A 214 12.07 10.77 -8.30
C ARG A 214 13.35 11.49 -8.74
N GLU A 215 13.40 11.90 -10.00
CA GLU A 215 14.58 12.55 -10.59
C GLU A 215 14.88 13.90 -9.94
N GLU A 216 13.85 14.61 -9.48
CA GLU A 216 13.96 15.90 -8.81
C GLU A 216 14.40 15.83 -7.33
N ASP A 217 14.64 14.63 -6.80
CA ASP A 217 15.03 14.45 -5.41
C ASP A 217 16.47 14.88 -5.11
N ASP A 218 16.70 15.39 -3.90
CA ASP A 218 18.04 15.49 -3.33
C ASP A 218 18.54 14.10 -2.93
N TRP A 219 19.13 13.39 -3.90
CA TRP A 219 19.64 12.03 -3.70
C TRP A 219 20.73 11.97 -2.63
N ALA A 220 21.54 13.03 -2.47
CA ALA A 220 22.57 13.05 -1.44
C ALA A 220 21.95 13.13 -0.04
N GLY A 221 20.97 14.02 0.16
CA GLY A 221 20.22 14.13 1.41
C GLY A 221 19.41 12.87 1.74
N LEU A 222 18.81 12.23 0.72
CA LEU A 222 18.13 10.95 0.90
C LEU A 222 19.10 9.86 1.35
N LEU A 223 20.25 9.72 0.68
CA LEU A 223 21.28 8.73 1.05
C LEU A 223 21.77 8.92 2.48
N GLU A 224 22.07 10.16 2.90
CA GLU A 224 22.47 10.47 4.27
C GLU A 224 21.44 9.97 5.29
N GLY A 225 20.16 10.28 5.07
CA GLY A 225 19.10 9.84 5.95
C GLY A 225 18.89 8.31 5.95
N LEU A 226 19.00 7.65 4.79
CA LEU A 226 18.86 6.19 4.68
C LEU A 226 20.00 5.48 5.42
N PHE A 227 21.23 5.97 5.31
CA PHE A 227 22.36 5.43 6.07
C PHE A 227 22.23 5.66 7.57
N ALA A 228 21.64 6.77 7.99
CA ALA A 228 21.34 7.01 9.40
C ALA A 228 20.32 6.01 9.96
N ILE A 229 19.34 5.57 9.16
CA ILE A 229 18.38 4.51 9.53
C ILE A 229 19.07 3.14 9.58
N GLY A 230 19.87 2.83 8.55
CA GLY A 230 20.71 1.62 8.51
C GLY A 230 19.95 0.28 8.50
N SER A 231 18.64 0.30 8.26
CA SER A 231 17.83 -0.92 8.16
C SER A 231 18.06 -1.62 6.81
N PRO A 232 17.73 -2.92 6.68
CA PRO A 232 17.84 -3.62 5.40
C PRO A 232 17.02 -2.96 4.28
N GLU A 233 15.84 -2.43 4.60
CA GLU A 233 15.03 -1.67 3.65
C GLU A 233 15.73 -0.36 3.25
N ALA A 234 16.31 0.36 4.21
CA ALA A 234 17.02 1.61 3.94
C ALA A 234 18.24 1.39 3.03
N LEU A 235 19.03 0.35 3.29
CA LEU A 235 20.18 0.00 2.46
C LEU A 235 19.78 -0.51 1.07
N TYR A 236 18.68 -1.27 0.97
CA TYR A 236 18.10 -1.65 -0.33
C TYR A 236 17.71 -0.43 -1.16
N LEU A 237 17.07 0.57 -0.53
CA LEU A 237 16.68 1.82 -1.18
C LEU A 237 17.88 2.69 -1.56
N ALA A 238 18.90 2.76 -0.70
CA ALA A 238 20.16 3.42 -1.04
C ALA A 238 20.81 2.77 -2.27
N ALA A 239 20.77 1.43 -2.37
CA ALA A 239 21.23 0.72 -3.56
C ALA A 239 20.42 1.08 -4.81
N GLN A 240 19.11 1.32 -4.70
CA GLN A 240 18.30 1.77 -5.84
C GLN A 240 18.70 3.18 -6.30
N ILE A 241 19.01 4.10 -5.37
CA ILE A 241 19.50 5.45 -5.69
C ILE A 241 20.83 5.36 -6.44
N TYR A 242 21.80 4.59 -5.95
CA TYR A 242 23.07 4.39 -6.65
C TYR A 242 22.87 3.78 -8.04
N LEU A 243 21.97 2.80 -8.16
CA LEU A 243 21.65 2.20 -9.46
C LEU A 243 21.05 3.22 -10.44
N ALA A 244 20.15 4.09 -9.98
CA ALA A 244 19.59 5.18 -10.79
C ALA A 244 20.64 6.22 -11.19
N ALA A 245 21.65 6.45 -10.35
CA ALA A 245 22.80 7.28 -10.66
C ALA A 245 23.82 6.60 -11.62
N GLY A 246 23.63 5.32 -11.95
CA GLY A 246 24.55 4.55 -12.79
C GLY A 246 25.71 3.89 -12.03
N GLU A 247 25.78 4.07 -10.72
CA GLU A 247 26.81 3.57 -9.81
C GLU A 247 26.46 2.15 -9.32
N TRP A 248 26.38 1.21 -10.26
CA TRP A 248 25.90 -0.15 -9.97
C TRP A 248 26.85 -0.96 -9.06
N ARG A 249 28.13 -0.59 -8.95
CA ARG A 249 29.09 -1.29 -8.09
C ARG A 249 28.84 -0.97 -6.62
N GLU A 250 28.54 0.28 -6.35
CA GLU A 250 28.15 0.82 -5.06
C GLU A 250 26.82 0.17 -4.64
N ALA A 251 25.85 0.12 -5.56
CA ALA A 251 24.60 -0.61 -5.35
C ALA A 251 24.83 -2.09 -5.01
N LEU A 252 25.73 -2.78 -5.74
CA LEU A 252 26.07 -4.18 -5.45
C LEU A 252 26.68 -4.33 -4.06
N GLY A 253 27.60 -3.44 -3.67
CA GLY A 253 28.23 -3.46 -2.34
C GLY A 253 27.20 -3.34 -1.21
N LEU A 254 26.23 -2.43 -1.34
CA LEU A 254 25.13 -2.29 -0.37
C LEU A 254 24.23 -3.53 -0.34
N MET A 255 23.93 -4.11 -1.50
CA MET A 255 23.13 -5.34 -1.55
C MET A 255 23.85 -6.52 -0.87
N GLU A 256 25.17 -6.63 -1.01
CA GLU A 256 25.95 -7.63 -0.28
C GLU A 256 25.91 -7.42 1.24
N GLU A 257 25.79 -6.17 1.70
CA GLU A 257 25.57 -5.86 3.11
C GLU A 257 24.17 -6.26 3.57
N VAL A 258 23.12 -5.92 2.81
CA VAL A 258 21.73 -6.35 3.10
C VAL A 258 21.64 -7.87 3.25
N PHE A 259 22.34 -8.64 2.41
CA PHE A 259 22.38 -10.11 2.49
C PHE A 259 23.00 -10.67 3.77
N ARG A 260 23.75 -9.87 4.53
CA ARG A 260 24.32 -10.25 5.84
C ARG A 260 23.38 -9.90 7.00
N MET A 261 22.30 -9.19 6.73
CA MET A 261 21.29 -8.78 7.70
C MET A 261 20.05 -9.68 7.64
N ASP A 262 19.15 -9.53 8.61
CA ASP A 262 17.81 -10.10 8.53
C ASP A 262 16.89 -9.13 7.76
N PHE A 263 16.64 -9.45 6.49
CA PHE A 263 15.74 -8.69 5.61
C PHE A 263 14.39 -9.39 5.41
N GLY A 264 14.00 -10.31 6.31
CA GLY A 264 12.74 -11.07 6.22
C GLY A 264 11.47 -10.23 6.39
N ARG A 265 11.61 -9.00 6.91
CA ARG A 265 10.51 -8.04 7.10
C ARG A 265 10.88 -6.68 6.50
N PRO A 266 9.89 -5.94 5.97
CA PRO A 266 8.52 -6.38 5.68
C PRO A 266 8.49 -7.47 4.58
N GLU A 267 7.40 -8.27 4.50
CA GLU A 267 7.36 -9.49 3.67
C GLU A 267 7.61 -9.25 2.17
N TYR A 268 7.45 -8.02 1.67
CA TYR A 268 7.79 -7.67 0.29
C TYR A 268 9.29 -7.53 0.04
N LEU A 269 10.08 -7.20 1.07
CA LEU A 269 11.48 -6.83 0.92
C LEU A 269 12.34 -7.99 0.37
N PRO A 270 12.22 -9.24 0.85
CA PRO A 270 13.01 -10.35 0.31
C PRO A 270 12.89 -10.55 -1.20
N GLY A 271 11.67 -10.44 -1.74
CA GLY A 271 11.45 -10.60 -3.17
C GLY A 271 12.22 -9.56 -3.99
N TYR A 272 12.09 -8.29 -3.61
CA TYR A 272 12.78 -7.19 -4.28
C TYR A 272 14.30 -7.26 -4.11
N VAL A 273 14.79 -7.57 -2.90
CA VAL A 273 16.21 -7.70 -2.60
C VAL A 273 16.85 -8.79 -3.46
N LEU A 274 16.26 -9.99 -3.48
CA LEU A 274 16.78 -11.12 -4.26
C LEU A 274 16.73 -10.84 -5.77
N ALA A 275 15.64 -10.24 -6.27
CA ALA A 275 15.50 -9.90 -7.69
C ALA A 275 16.55 -8.86 -8.14
N ARG A 276 16.70 -7.77 -7.39
CA ARG A 276 17.69 -6.71 -7.69
C ARG A 276 19.12 -7.19 -7.54
N PHE A 277 19.41 -8.01 -6.53
CA PHE A 277 20.73 -8.59 -6.38
C PHE A 277 21.11 -9.49 -7.56
N GLY A 278 20.17 -10.30 -8.06
CA GLY A 278 20.37 -11.07 -9.28
C GLY A 278 20.77 -10.20 -10.47
N GLN A 279 20.11 -9.06 -10.66
CA GLN A 279 20.41 -8.12 -11.74
C GLN A 279 21.81 -7.51 -11.60
N LEU A 280 22.19 -7.09 -10.40
CA LEU A 280 23.52 -6.53 -10.13
C LEU A 280 24.62 -7.57 -10.30
N LEU A 281 24.37 -8.83 -9.93
CA LEU A 281 25.30 -9.94 -10.17
C LEU A 281 25.46 -10.25 -11.66
N ASP A 282 24.40 -10.17 -12.46
CA ASP A 282 24.50 -10.27 -13.91
C ASP A 282 25.39 -9.15 -14.48
N LEU A 283 25.28 -7.91 -13.99
CA LEU A 283 26.17 -6.79 -14.38
C LEU A 283 27.63 -7.04 -14.00
N ALA A 284 27.87 -7.70 -12.85
CA ALA A 284 29.19 -8.10 -12.40
C ALA A 284 29.77 -9.31 -13.17
N GLY A 285 29.00 -9.94 -14.07
CA GLY A 285 29.41 -11.17 -14.77
C GLY A 285 29.29 -12.43 -13.91
N GLU A 286 28.64 -12.37 -12.75
CA GLU A 286 28.52 -13.44 -11.77
C GLU A 286 27.25 -14.29 -12.00
N ARG A 287 27.10 -14.80 -13.23
CA ARG A 287 25.86 -15.42 -13.70
C ARG A 287 25.33 -16.54 -12.81
N GLU A 288 26.20 -17.42 -12.31
CA GLU A 288 25.77 -18.52 -11.44
C GLU A 288 25.19 -18.04 -10.11
N ARG A 289 25.72 -16.94 -9.54
CA ARG A 289 25.14 -16.31 -8.34
C ARG A 289 23.82 -15.62 -8.69
N ALA A 290 23.75 -14.93 -9.82
CA ALA A 290 22.53 -14.28 -10.28
C ALA A 290 21.37 -15.28 -10.42
N LEU A 291 21.62 -16.42 -11.08
CA LEU A 291 20.65 -17.50 -11.23
C LEU A 291 20.16 -18.05 -9.89
N ARG A 292 21.04 -18.15 -8.88
CA ARG A 292 20.63 -18.56 -7.53
C ARG A 292 19.72 -17.51 -6.87
N ALA A 293 20.04 -16.23 -7.02
CA ALA A 293 19.21 -15.16 -6.48
C ALA A 293 17.80 -15.16 -7.11
N TYR A 294 17.70 -15.28 -8.45
CA TYR A 294 16.40 -15.36 -9.13
C TYR A 294 15.60 -16.61 -8.75
N LYS A 295 16.24 -17.78 -8.63
CA LYS A 295 15.58 -18.98 -8.10
C LYS A 295 15.11 -18.78 -6.67
N GLY A 296 15.88 -18.04 -5.86
CA GLY A 296 15.50 -17.65 -4.51
C GLY A 296 14.18 -16.90 -4.46
N VAL A 297 13.97 -15.91 -5.35
CA VAL A 297 12.69 -15.18 -5.45
C VAL A 297 11.51 -16.14 -5.65
N LEU A 298 11.65 -17.10 -6.57
CA LEU A 298 10.59 -18.05 -6.90
C LEU A 298 10.39 -19.15 -5.84
N ALA A 299 11.33 -19.27 -4.89
CA ALA A 299 11.26 -20.21 -3.78
C ALA A 299 10.63 -19.60 -2.52
N LEU A 300 10.42 -18.28 -2.48
CA LEU A 300 9.74 -17.62 -1.37
C LEU A 300 8.27 -18.09 -1.28
N SER A 301 7.74 -18.17 -0.06
CA SER A 301 6.32 -18.49 0.18
C SER A 301 5.39 -17.46 -0.45
N TRP A 302 5.86 -16.21 -0.56
CA TRP A 302 5.25 -15.16 -1.35
C TRP A 302 6.33 -14.15 -1.77
N ALA A 303 6.15 -13.53 -2.94
CA ALA A 303 6.97 -12.42 -3.41
C ALA A 303 6.11 -11.49 -4.29
N PRO A 304 6.38 -10.17 -4.28
CA PRO A 304 5.68 -9.21 -5.15
C PRO A 304 5.67 -9.66 -6.61
N GLU A 305 4.58 -9.43 -7.33
CA GLU A 305 4.45 -9.82 -8.74
C GLU A 305 5.61 -9.29 -9.59
N GLU A 306 5.97 -8.02 -9.41
CA GLU A 306 7.07 -7.37 -10.11
C GLU A 306 8.41 -8.09 -9.89
N ALA A 307 8.71 -8.45 -8.64
CA ALA A 307 9.93 -9.18 -8.29
C ALA A 307 9.94 -10.59 -8.93
N ARG A 308 8.79 -11.28 -8.92
CA ARG A 308 8.64 -12.58 -9.58
C ARG A 308 8.84 -12.46 -11.09
N ALA A 309 8.27 -11.44 -11.73
CA ALA A 309 8.43 -11.19 -13.16
C ALA A 309 9.89 -10.91 -13.52
N MET A 310 10.58 -10.06 -12.75
CA MET A 310 12.01 -9.79 -12.91
C MET A 310 12.85 -11.06 -12.81
N ALA A 311 12.57 -11.90 -11.79
CA ALA A 311 13.29 -13.16 -11.62
C ALA A 311 13.05 -14.14 -12.78
N GLN A 312 11.81 -14.28 -13.25
CA GLN A 312 11.48 -15.14 -14.40
C GLN A 312 12.22 -14.70 -15.68
N VAL A 313 12.29 -13.40 -15.94
CA VAL A 313 13.07 -12.84 -17.05
C VAL A 313 14.56 -13.11 -16.84
N GLY A 314 15.08 -12.82 -15.64
CA GLY A 314 16.48 -13.00 -15.27
C GLY A 314 16.99 -14.43 -15.40
N LEU A 315 16.14 -15.44 -15.16
CA LEU A 315 16.48 -16.86 -15.37
C LEU A 315 16.74 -17.19 -16.85
N ARG A 316 16.02 -16.54 -17.76
CA ARG A 316 16.13 -16.78 -19.21
C ARG A 316 17.25 -15.96 -19.83
N THR A 317 17.35 -14.69 -19.44
CA THR A 317 18.23 -13.71 -20.06
C THR A 317 19.00 -12.94 -18.98
N PRO A 318 20.35 -12.87 -19.05
CA PRO A 318 21.12 -12.03 -18.14
C PRO A 318 20.73 -10.56 -18.26
N PHE A 319 20.59 -9.88 -17.13
CA PHE A 319 20.30 -8.46 -17.10
C PHE A 319 21.45 -7.61 -17.67
N ARG A 320 21.12 -6.48 -18.32
CA ARG A 320 22.06 -5.50 -18.88
C ARG A 320 21.52 -4.07 -18.72
N LEU A 321 22.41 -3.10 -18.50
CA LEU A 321 22.07 -1.67 -18.47
C LEU A 321 21.53 -1.26 -19.85
N GLY A 322 20.25 -0.85 -19.90
CA GLY A 322 19.48 -0.65 -21.14
C GLY A 322 18.10 -1.35 -21.11
N HIS A 323 17.89 -2.27 -20.17
CA HIS A 323 16.58 -2.89 -19.88
C HIS A 323 15.82 -2.22 -18.72
N LEU A 324 16.18 -0.98 -18.36
CA LEU A 324 15.52 -0.21 -17.28
C LEU A 324 14.30 0.60 -17.76
N SER A 325 13.80 0.33 -18.98
CA SER A 325 12.60 0.95 -19.55
C SER A 325 11.32 0.25 -19.11
#